data_AF-A0A438KL06-F1
#
_entry.id   AF-A0A438KL06-F1
#
_cell.length_a   1.000
_cell.length_b   1.000
_cell.length_c   1.000
_cell.angle_alpha   90.00
_cell.angle_beta   90.00
_cell.angle_gamma   90.00
#
_symmetry.space_group_name_H-M   'P 1'
#
loop_
_entity.id
_entity.type
_entity.pdbx_description
1 polymer ?
#
loop_
_entity_poly.entity_id
_entity_poly.type
_entity_poly.pdbx_seq_one_letter_code
_entity_poly.pdbx_strand_id
1 'polypeptide(L)'
;MAVALISWFLVLFSSFHGCYAQIPPNISLGSSIVAGSNASWRSLSADFAFGFYPLASGLYLVGIWFDKISERTLVWSANRDNPAERGSTVRLTLPGQLELRYVNGSTQLIYAGAAASLGSWEMMAILY
;
A
#
# COMPACT_ATOMS: atom_id res chain seq x y z
N MET A 1 -36.31 12.57 34.09
CA MET A 1 -36.28 12.99 32.66
C MET A 1 -34.86 13.14 32.09
N ALA A 2 -33.79 12.71 32.79
CA ALA A 2 -32.41 12.85 32.30
C ALA A 2 -31.78 11.53 31.79
N VAL A 3 -32.35 10.38 32.16
CA VAL A 3 -31.80 9.05 31.80
C VAL A 3 -32.13 8.62 30.36
N ALA A 4 -33.18 9.22 29.75
CA ALA A 4 -33.62 8.86 28.40
C ALA A 4 -32.71 9.42 27.27
N LEU A 5 -32.00 10.52 27.52
CA LEU A 5 -31.16 11.18 26.50
C LEU A 5 -29.83 10.45 26.25
N ILE A 6 -29.27 9.81 27.28
CA ILE A 6 -28.05 8.99 27.18
C ILE A 6 -28.31 7.76 26.30
N SER A 7 -29.50 7.15 26.42
CA SER A 7 -29.88 6.00 25.61
C SER A 7 -29.95 6.32 24.12
N TRP A 8 -30.35 7.54 23.74
CA TRP A 8 -30.40 7.98 22.34
C TRP A 8 -29.01 8.20 21.76
N PHE A 9 -28.08 8.71 22.57
CA PHE A 9 -26.69 8.94 22.17
C PHE A 9 -25.92 7.62 21.94
N LEU A 10 -26.22 6.58 22.73
CA LEU A 10 -25.62 5.25 22.57
C LEU A 10 -26.12 4.51 21.32
N VAL A 11 -27.38 4.74 20.90
CA VAL A 11 -27.93 4.18 19.66
C VAL A 11 -27.23 4.77 18.42
N LEU A 12 -26.85 6.06 18.44
CA LEU A 12 -26.11 6.70 17.34
C LEU A 12 -24.68 6.18 17.19
N PHE A 13 -24.00 5.81 18.29
CA PHE A 13 -22.67 5.18 18.23
C PHE A 13 -22.70 3.73 17.73
N SER A 14 -23.82 3.01 17.95
CA SER A 14 -23.96 1.63 17.48
C SER A 14 -24.07 1.50 15.96
N SER A 15 -24.30 2.60 15.23
CA SER A 15 -24.38 2.63 13.76
C SER A 15 -23.02 2.57 13.05
N PHE A 16 -21.90 2.64 13.78
CA PHE A 16 -20.56 2.39 13.23
C PHE A 16 -20.21 0.89 13.28
N HIS A 17 -21.08 0.03 12.74
CA HIS A 17 -20.74 -1.37 12.49
C HIS A 17 -20.91 -1.66 11.01
N GLY A 18 -19.81 -1.53 10.30
CA GLY A 18 -19.70 -1.86 8.89
C GLY A 18 -18.24 -2.08 8.53
N CYS A 19 -17.53 -2.95 9.27
CA CYS A 19 -16.34 -3.58 8.69
C CYS A 19 -16.84 -4.48 7.56
N TYR A 20 -16.88 -3.93 6.34
CA TYR A 20 -17.00 -4.74 5.14
C TYR A 20 -15.73 -5.60 5.11
N ALA A 21 -15.84 -6.87 5.50
CA ALA A 21 -14.84 -7.87 5.20
C ALA A 21 -14.83 -8.06 3.68
N GLN A 22 -14.13 -7.18 2.98
CA GLN A 22 -13.94 -7.26 1.54
C GLN A 22 -12.90 -8.36 1.30
N ILE A 23 -13.20 -9.28 0.37
CA ILE A 23 -12.23 -10.30 -0.09
C ILE A 23 -11.02 -9.55 -0.62
N PRO A 24 -9.80 -9.70 -0.06
CA PRO A 24 -8.64 -8.94 -0.47
C PRO A 24 -8.40 -9.01 -1.98
N PRO A 25 -7.89 -7.93 -2.61
CA PRO A 25 -7.44 -8.01 -3.98
C PRO A 25 -6.31 -9.03 -3.94
N ASN A 26 -6.43 -10.13 -4.67
CA ASN A 26 -5.50 -11.23 -4.56
C ASN A 26 -4.16 -10.85 -5.22
N ILE A 27 -3.31 -10.10 -4.51
CA ILE A 27 -1.94 -9.81 -4.91
C ILE A 27 -1.20 -11.13 -4.81
N SER A 28 -1.00 -11.77 -5.96
CA SER A 28 -0.38 -13.09 -6.01
C SER A 28 1.11 -12.98 -5.73
N LEU A 29 1.64 -13.90 -4.92
CA LEU A 29 3.09 -14.05 -4.74
C LEU A 29 3.76 -14.30 -6.09
N GLY A 30 4.96 -13.75 -6.28
CA GLY A 30 5.67 -13.77 -7.55
C GLY A 30 5.26 -12.65 -8.52
N SER A 31 4.19 -11.89 -8.23
CA SER A 31 3.78 -10.78 -9.08
C SER A 31 4.78 -9.61 -9.03
N SER A 32 4.77 -8.82 -10.11
CA SER A 32 5.62 -7.63 -10.22
C SER A 32 4.91 -6.53 -11.00
N ILE A 33 5.34 -5.30 -10.75
CA ILE A 33 4.93 -4.11 -11.48
C ILE A 33 6.20 -3.50 -12.11
N VAL A 34 6.07 -2.96 -13.32
CA VAL A 34 7.17 -2.30 -14.04
C VAL A 34 6.98 -0.79 -14.01
N ALA A 35 8.04 -0.05 -13.71
CA ALA A 35 8.05 1.41 -13.72
C ALA A 35 7.72 1.95 -15.11
N GLY A 36 6.76 2.88 -15.17
CA GLY A 36 6.25 3.44 -16.42
C GLY A 36 5.17 2.62 -17.12
N SER A 37 4.73 1.51 -16.52
CA SER A 37 3.45 0.87 -16.86
C SER A 37 2.29 1.50 -16.09
N ASN A 38 1.05 1.20 -16.48
CA ASN A 38 -0.16 1.67 -15.80
C ASN A 38 -0.62 0.73 -14.66
N ALA A 39 0.18 -0.28 -14.31
CA ALA A 39 -0.18 -1.26 -13.29
C ALA A 39 0.06 -0.74 -11.86
N SER A 40 -0.83 -1.11 -10.94
CA SER A 40 -0.73 -0.85 -9.51
C SER A 40 -1.48 -1.93 -8.73
N TRP A 41 -1.08 -2.15 -7.48
CA TRP A 41 -1.85 -2.96 -6.53
C TRP A 41 -2.73 -2.04 -5.71
N ARG A 42 -4.05 -2.14 -5.90
CA ARG A 42 -5.03 -1.23 -5.29
C ARG A 42 -5.66 -1.88 -4.07
N SER A 43 -5.96 -1.08 -3.05
CA SER A 43 -6.83 -1.53 -1.96
C SER A 43 -8.23 -1.83 -2.50
N LEU A 44 -9.03 -2.59 -1.73
CA LEU A 44 -10.38 -2.97 -2.15
C LEU A 44 -11.32 -1.79 -2.29
N SER A 45 -11.20 -0.85 -1.35
CA SER A 45 -11.91 0.40 -1.40
C SER A 45 -11.42 1.30 -2.53
N ALA A 46 -10.26 0.99 -3.13
CA ALA A 46 -9.52 1.83 -4.05
C ALA A 46 -9.14 3.21 -3.48
N ASP A 47 -9.19 3.39 -2.16
CA ASP A 47 -8.71 4.62 -1.51
C ASP A 47 -7.19 4.75 -1.65
N PHE A 48 -6.49 3.62 -1.64
CA PHE A 48 -5.04 3.56 -1.74
C PHE A 48 -4.60 2.69 -2.91
N ALA A 49 -3.45 3.03 -3.47
CA ALA A 49 -2.75 2.18 -4.41
C ALA A 49 -1.25 2.16 -4.11
N PHE A 50 -0.64 1.03 -4.40
CA PHE A 50 0.79 0.77 -4.28
C PHE A 50 1.40 0.46 -5.65
N GLY A 51 2.62 0.93 -5.87
CA GLY A 51 3.37 0.68 -7.10
C GLY A 51 4.35 1.81 -7.39
N PHE A 52 4.57 2.09 -8.68
CA PHE A 52 5.43 3.18 -9.12
C PHE A 52 4.65 4.48 -9.30
N TYR A 53 4.95 5.45 -8.45
CA TYR A 53 4.47 6.82 -8.52
C TYR A 53 5.40 7.67 -9.41
N PRO A 54 4.90 8.31 -10.49
CA PRO A 54 5.72 9.10 -11.40
C PRO A 54 6.12 10.45 -10.80
N LEU A 55 7.36 10.88 -11.06
CA LEU A 55 7.86 12.22 -10.76
C LEU A 55 7.94 13.07 -12.04
N ALA A 56 7.94 14.39 -11.88
CA ALA A 56 8.12 15.33 -12.99
C ALA A 56 9.46 15.17 -13.74
N SER A 57 10.47 14.59 -13.07
CA SER A 57 11.78 14.26 -13.67
C SER A 57 11.75 13.08 -14.63
N GLY A 58 10.64 12.35 -14.74
CA GLY A 58 10.54 11.10 -15.49
C GLY A 58 11.04 9.86 -14.73
N LEU A 59 11.46 10.03 -13.47
CA LEU A 59 11.79 8.95 -12.54
C LEU A 59 10.56 8.51 -11.73
N TYR A 60 10.70 7.42 -10.98
CA TYR A 60 9.61 6.80 -10.25
C TYR A 60 9.97 6.50 -8.80
N LEU A 61 9.01 6.75 -7.90
CA LEU A 61 9.06 6.31 -6.52
C LEU A 61 8.21 5.06 -6.35
N VAL A 62 8.73 4.04 -5.67
CA VAL A 62 7.91 2.96 -5.13
C VAL A 62 7.24 3.49 -3.88
N GLY A 63 5.92 3.43 -3.82
CA GLY A 63 5.18 4.03 -2.72
C GLY A 63 3.69 3.75 -2.73
N ILE A 64 3.01 4.41 -1.79
CA ILE A 64 1.57 4.36 -1.58
C ILE A 64 1.01 5.75 -1.81
N TRP A 65 -0.09 5.86 -2.56
CA TRP A 65 -0.79 7.12 -2.79
C TRP A 65 -2.31 6.98 -2.63
N PHE A 66 -2.99 8.11 -2.42
CA PHE A 66 -4.44 8.18 -2.50
C PHE A 66 -4.91 8.09 -3.95
N ASP A 67 -5.70 7.07 -4.28
CA ASP A 67 -6.02 6.73 -5.68
C ASP A 67 -7.40 7.26 -6.14
N LYS A 68 -8.26 7.71 -5.22
CA LYS A 68 -9.56 8.32 -5.54
C LYS A 68 -9.52 9.81 -5.88
N ILE A 69 -8.42 10.49 -5.58
CA ILE A 69 -8.26 11.92 -5.86
C ILE A 69 -7.51 12.10 -7.19
N SER A 70 -7.95 13.07 -8.00
CA SER A 70 -7.37 13.33 -9.32
C SER A 70 -5.89 13.72 -9.22
N GLU A 71 -5.56 14.50 -8.20
CA GLU A 71 -4.19 14.80 -7.81
C GLU A 71 -3.70 13.74 -6.82
N ARG A 72 -3.27 12.60 -7.35
CA ARG A 72 -2.75 11.48 -6.57
C ARG A 72 -1.69 11.99 -5.60
N THR A 73 -1.98 11.93 -4.31
CA THR A 73 -1.06 12.40 -3.28
C THR A 73 -0.28 11.22 -2.72
N LEU A 74 1.06 11.31 -2.82
CA LEU A 74 1.97 10.30 -2.29
C LEU A 74 2.01 10.37 -0.75
N VAL A 75 1.68 9.27 -0.09
CA VAL A 75 1.63 9.18 1.38
C VAL A 75 2.96 8.63 1.92
N TRP A 76 3.56 7.68 1.22
CA TRP A 76 4.81 7.03 1.62
C TRP A 76 5.62 6.56 0.41
N SER A 77 6.95 6.51 0.53
CA SER A 77 7.83 5.94 -0.49
C SER A 77 9.04 5.22 0.12
N ALA A 78 9.43 4.11 -0.51
CA ALA A 78 10.54 3.25 -0.11
C ALA A 78 11.93 3.74 -0.60
N ASN A 79 11.97 4.52 -1.69
CA ASN A 79 13.19 4.88 -2.41
C ASN A 79 13.27 6.39 -2.68
N ARG A 80 12.85 7.20 -1.71
CA ARG A 80 12.82 8.67 -1.83
C ARG A 80 14.18 9.27 -2.19
N ASP A 81 15.26 8.71 -1.65
CA ASP A 81 16.63 9.18 -1.87
C ASP A 81 17.25 8.65 -3.18
N ASN A 82 16.67 7.59 -3.76
CA ASN A 82 17.13 6.98 -5.00
C ASN A 82 15.95 6.63 -5.92
N PRO A 83 15.33 7.61 -6.60
CA PRO A 83 14.23 7.38 -7.51
C PRO A 83 14.63 6.44 -8.66
N ALA A 84 13.72 5.55 -9.04
CA ALA A 84 13.96 4.49 -10.01
C ALA A 84 13.71 4.96 -11.45
N GLU A 85 14.47 4.43 -12.39
CA GLU A 85 14.28 4.67 -13.82
C GLU A 85 13.09 3.86 -14.37
N ARG A 86 12.50 4.32 -15.49
CA ARG A 86 11.52 3.55 -16.26
C ARG A 86 12.09 2.17 -16.60
N GLY A 87 11.29 1.12 -16.44
CA GLY A 87 11.73 -0.27 -16.64
C GLY A 87 12.24 -0.96 -15.37
N SER A 88 12.48 -0.22 -14.28
CA SER A 88 12.69 -0.82 -12.95
C SER A 88 11.46 -1.63 -12.52
N THR A 89 11.64 -2.62 -11.65
CA THR A 89 10.56 -3.53 -11.24
C THR A 89 10.42 -3.59 -9.74
N VAL A 90 9.19 -3.56 -9.24
CA VAL A 90 8.89 -3.91 -7.84
C VAL A 90 8.22 -5.28 -7.85
N ARG A 91 8.71 -6.20 -7.02
CA ARG A 91 8.29 -7.60 -7.02
C ARG A 91 7.96 -8.06 -5.62
N LEU A 92 6.81 -8.71 -5.50
CA LEU A 92 6.47 -9.52 -4.33
C LEU A 92 6.97 -10.94 -4.61
N THR A 93 8.01 -11.38 -3.91
CA THR A 93 8.64 -12.68 -4.16
C THR A 93 7.82 -13.83 -3.57
N LEU A 94 8.10 -15.07 -3.97
CA LEU A 94 7.44 -16.26 -3.40
C LEU A 94 7.66 -16.39 -1.87
N PRO A 95 8.84 -16.03 -1.31
CA PRO A 95 9.03 -15.92 0.14
C PRO A 95 8.26 -14.77 0.82
N GLY A 96 7.54 -13.93 0.08
CA GLY A 96 6.82 -12.77 0.62
C GLY A 96 7.69 -11.55 0.86
N GLN A 97 8.88 -11.47 0.24
CA GLN A 97 9.71 -10.27 0.28
C GLN A 97 9.22 -9.26 -0.75
N LEU A 98 9.34 -7.98 -0.41
CA LEU A 98 9.10 -6.89 -1.34
C LEU A 98 10.47 -6.32 -1.77
N GLU A 99 10.79 -6.46 -3.05
CA GLU A 99 12.06 -6.03 -3.62
C GLU A 99 11.83 -5.00 -4.74
N LEU A 100 12.65 -3.95 -4.76
CA LEU A 100 12.81 -3.05 -5.91
C LEU A 100 14.08 -3.41 -6.65
N ARG A 101 13.97 -3.68 -7.96
CA ARG A 101 15.08 -3.93 -8.87
C ARG A 101 15.20 -2.79 -9.86
N TYR A 102 16.33 -2.11 -9.85
CA TYR A 102 16.64 -1.03 -10.78
C TYR A 102 17.09 -1.60 -12.13
N VAL A 103 17.02 -0.78 -13.18
CA VAL A 103 17.44 -1.17 -14.54
C VAL A 103 18.92 -1.58 -14.60
N ASN A 104 19.77 -0.96 -13.78
CA ASN A 104 21.19 -1.28 -13.67
C ASN A 104 21.47 -2.65 -12.99
N GLY A 105 20.44 -3.39 -12.57
CA GLY A 105 20.55 -4.69 -11.91
C GLY A 105 20.69 -4.63 -10.39
N SER A 106 20.87 -3.45 -9.79
CA SER A 106 20.87 -3.30 -8.33
C SER A 106 19.50 -3.61 -7.74
N THR A 107 19.48 -4.19 -6.54
CA THR A 107 18.24 -4.59 -5.84
C THR A 107 18.22 -3.98 -4.44
N GLN A 108 17.09 -3.39 -4.08
CA GLN A 108 16.80 -2.87 -2.75
C GLN A 108 15.69 -3.71 -2.12
N LEU A 109 15.97 -4.28 -0.95
CA LEU A 109 14.96 -4.94 -0.14
C LEU A 109 14.11 -3.87 0.58
N ILE A 110 12.81 -3.86 0.30
CA ILE A 110 11.84 -2.96 0.96
C ILE A 110 11.26 -3.65 2.18
N TYR A 111 10.96 -4.95 2.09
CA TYR A 111 10.43 -5.74 3.18
C TYR A 111 10.91 -7.19 3.12
N ALA A 112 11.25 -7.76 4.28
CA ALA A 112 11.86 -9.08 4.41
C ALA A 112 10.88 -10.28 4.43
N GLY A 113 9.56 -10.04 4.45
CA GLY A 113 8.56 -11.12 4.52
C GLY A 113 8.32 -11.66 5.93
N ALA A 114 7.19 -12.37 6.11
CA ALA A 114 6.80 -12.97 7.39
C ALA A 114 7.78 -14.06 7.88
N ALA A 115 8.56 -14.68 6.97
CA ALA A 115 9.61 -15.63 7.34
C ALA A 115 10.77 -14.98 8.13
N ALA A 116 10.87 -13.65 8.13
CA ALA A 116 11.90 -12.89 8.83
C ALA A 116 11.45 -12.26 10.16
N SER A 117 10.18 -12.41 10.58
CA SER A 117 9.65 -11.70 11.75
C SER A 117 9.36 -12.63 12.94
N LEU A 118 10.38 -12.88 13.76
CA LEU A 118 10.17 -12.86 15.22
C LEU A 118 10.29 -11.38 15.65
N GLY A 119 9.16 -10.69 15.76
CA GLY A 119 9.07 -9.47 16.57
C GLY A 119 9.09 -8.10 15.87
N SER A 120 8.34 -7.89 14.78
CA SER A 120 8.05 -6.52 14.34
C SER A 120 6.55 -6.32 14.12
N TRP A 121 5.89 -5.82 15.17
CA TRP A 121 4.48 -5.45 15.21
C TRP A 121 4.19 -4.14 14.46
N GLU A 122 5.21 -3.48 13.89
CA GLU A 122 5.09 -2.21 13.18
C GLU A 122 4.49 -2.36 11.77
N MET A 123 4.36 -3.59 11.25
CA MET A 123 3.86 -3.82 9.89
C MET A 123 2.35 -4.05 9.79
N MET A 124 1.62 -4.06 10.91
CA MET A 124 0.17 -4.26 10.92
C MET A 124 -0.65 -2.97 10.61
N ALA A 125 0.01 -1.84 10.37
CA ALA A 125 -0.67 -0.55 10.14
C ALA A 125 -0.95 -0.21 8.66
N ILE A 126 -0.52 -1.04 7.69
CA ILE A 126 -0.60 -0.69 6.25
C ILE A 126 -1.76 -1.40 5.52
N LEU A 127 -2.55 -2.26 6.18
CA LEU A 127 -3.61 -3.03 5.51
C LEU A 127 -4.98 -3.04 6.22
N TYR A 128 -5.34 -1.96 6.91
CA TYR A 128 -6.74 -1.65 7.25
C TYR A 128 -7.16 -0.33 6.63
#